data_AF-A0A2T5GHA7-F1
#
_entry.id   AF-A0A2T5GHA7-F1
#
_cell.length_a   1.000
_cell.length_b   1.000
_cell.length_c   1.000
_cell.angle_alpha   90.00
_cell.angle_beta   90.00
_cell.angle_gamma   90.00
#
_symmetry.space_group_name_H-M   'P 1'
#
loop_
_entity.id
_entity.type
_entity.pdbx_description
1 polymer ?
#
loop_
_entity_poly.entity_id
_entity_poly.type
_entity_poly.pdbx_seq_one_letter_code
_entity_poly.pdbx_strand_id
1 'polypeptide(L)'
;MADRPPVIAAWGAGVDSTAMIVELAERGEPIDMVLFADPGAAKSATYAFIPLFRAWMSERGIASEIVRYQPRNFKHWPPYAGIAENMLTNATLPSVVFGGGSCSQKWKAAPQDAWTAQWEPARRCWDAGGRVVKLIGYDASGRDTQRYHHAVGCEDPRYAYRYPLREWEWSRADCEARIARAGLPVPPKSSCYFCGSIKPDEVLELSTEELRIIVLMEARAKPRLRNVEGLWRKPVLGRRGATPRPGSITEFIRERGLLSPAEVDRIIETAPLALLDFQAAQAAFLSEQRVPMGRWLDDFHRASDALAEDHHHGTEIPANSAPNRH
;
A
#
# COMPACT_ATOMS: atom_id res chain seq x y z
N MET A 1 31.92 -7.96 20.35
CA MET A 1 30.75 -7.59 19.52
C MET A 1 31.13 -7.90 18.09
N ALA A 2 30.28 -8.64 17.37
CA ALA A 2 30.68 -9.50 16.26
C ALA A 2 31.43 -8.78 15.13
N ASP A 3 32.49 -9.44 14.65
CA ASP A 3 33.40 -9.07 13.55
C ASP A 3 32.74 -9.15 12.16
N ARG A 4 31.41 -8.97 12.10
CA ARG A 4 30.61 -9.11 10.88
C ARG A 4 29.83 -7.84 10.58
N PRO A 5 29.54 -7.55 9.30
CA PRO A 5 28.63 -6.48 8.95
C PRO A 5 27.25 -6.65 9.61
N PRO A 6 26.60 -5.55 10.00
CA PRO A 6 25.21 -5.59 10.45
C PRO A 6 24.29 -5.99 9.29
N VAL A 7 23.25 -6.76 9.59
CA VAL A 7 22.32 -7.35 8.63
C VAL A 7 20.92 -6.80 8.87
N ILE A 8 20.37 -6.10 7.88
CA ILE A 8 18.99 -5.61 7.89
C ILE A 8 18.14 -6.36 6.87
N ALA A 9 16.91 -6.70 7.24
CA ALA A 9 15.92 -7.26 6.33
C ALA A 9 14.84 -6.23 5.96
N ALA A 10 14.68 -5.99 4.66
CA ALA A 10 13.57 -5.20 4.15
C ALA A 10 12.31 -6.07 4.10
N TRP A 11 11.40 -5.85 5.05
CA TRP A 11 10.18 -6.63 5.17
C TRP A 11 9.00 -5.88 4.56
N GLY A 12 8.36 -6.50 3.57
CA GLY A 12 7.21 -5.93 2.89
C GLY A 12 5.87 -6.37 3.48
N ALA A 13 5.84 -7.15 4.57
CA ALA A 13 4.64 -7.83 5.08
C ALA A 13 3.93 -8.72 4.04
N GLY A 14 4.67 -9.20 3.04
CA GLY A 14 4.19 -10.14 2.03
C GLY A 14 5.00 -11.44 2.05
N VAL A 15 4.48 -12.46 1.37
CA VAL A 15 4.97 -13.85 1.38
C VAL A 15 6.49 -13.94 1.27
N ASP A 16 7.10 -13.39 0.22
CA ASP A 16 8.53 -13.62 -0.06
C ASP A 16 9.42 -13.11 1.08
N SER A 17 9.26 -11.85 1.46
CA SER A 17 10.04 -11.26 2.56
C SER A 17 9.78 -11.95 3.92
N THR A 18 8.57 -12.43 4.17
CA THR A 18 8.23 -13.16 5.40
C THR A 18 8.91 -14.53 5.38
N ALA A 19 8.79 -15.30 4.30
CA ALA A 19 9.42 -16.61 4.16
C ALA A 19 10.95 -16.55 4.24
N MET A 20 11.54 -15.52 3.64
CA MET A 20 12.98 -15.23 3.74
C MET A 20 13.41 -15.07 5.21
N ILE A 21 12.71 -14.23 5.97
CA ILE A 21 13.03 -13.99 7.40
C ILE A 21 12.83 -15.26 8.21
N VAL A 22 11.73 -16.00 7.95
CA VAL A 22 11.45 -17.27 8.61
C VAL A 22 12.60 -18.27 8.39
N GLU A 23 13.01 -18.46 7.15
CA GLU A 23 14.06 -19.43 6.82
C GLU A 23 15.44 -19.02 7.36
N LEU A 24 15.81 -17.74 7.25
CA LEU A 24 17.05 -17.23 7.83
C LEU A 24 17.10 -17.47 9.35
N ALA A 25 16.02 -17.17 10.06
CA ALA A 25 15.93 -17.38 11.50
C ALA A 25 16.14 -18.84 11.88
N GLU A 26 15.55 -19.76 11.11
CA GLU A 26 15.56 -21.19 11.43
C GLU A 26 16.87 -21.88 11.01
N ARG A 27 17.60 -21.29 10.06
CA ARG A 27 19.00 -21.64 9.77
C ARG A 27 19.99 -21.05 10.78
N GLY A 28 19.53 -20.22 11.72
CA GLY A 28 20.39 -19.47 12.63
C GLY A 28 21.25 -18.42 11.91
N GLU A 29 20.84 -17.98 10.72
CA GLU A 29 21.52 -16.91 10.00
C GLU A 29 21.21 -15.56 10.64
N PRO A 30 22.19 -14.64 10.70
CA PRO A 30 22.02 -13.39 11.43
C PRO A 30 21.02 -12.44 10.77
N ILE A 31 20.09 -11.92 11.58
CA ILE A 31 19.23 -10.78 11.25
C ILE A 31 19.26 -9.83 12.44
N ASP A 32 19.89 -8.67 12.29
CA ASP A 32 20.04 -7.71 13.39
C ASP A 32 18.86 -6.75 13.49
N MET A 33 18.18 -6.48 12.38
CA MET A 33 17.00 -5.62 12.34
C MET A 33 16.10 -5.94 11.14
N VAL A 34 14.80 -6.02 11.37
CA VAL A 34 13.77 -6.12 10.33
C VAL A 34 13.03 -4.79 10.22
N LEU A 35 12.95 -4.21 9.03
CA LEU A 35 12.26 -2.94 8.80
C LEU A 35 11.03 -3.13 7.93
N PHE A 36 9.86 -2.71 8.43
CA PHE A 36 8.64 -2.54 7.64
C PHE A 36 8.41 -1.07 7.34
N ALA A 37 8.34 -0.71 6.07
CA ALA A 37 7.96 0.63 5.66
C ALA A 37 6.45 0.73 5.46
N ASP A 38 5.79 1.46 6.36
CA ASP A 38 4.35 1.66 6.32
C ASP A 38 3.97 2.86 5.43
N PRO A 39 3.30 2.64 4.29
CA PRO A 39 2.87 3.74 3.43
C PRO A 39 1.60 4.44 3.93
N GLY A 40 0.95 3.93 5.00
CA GLY A 40 -0.33 4.42 5.51
C GLY A 40 -1.53 4.05 4.63
N ALA A 41 -1.39 3.06 3.76
CA ALA A 41 -2.44 2.62 2.83
C ALA A 41 -2.29 1.16 2.39
N ALA A 42 -1.67 0.32 3.22
CA ALA A 42 -1.71 -1.13 2.98
C ALA A 42 -3.14 -1.65 3.18
N LYS A 43 -3.43 -2.84 2.68
CA LYS A 43 -4.74 -3.47 2.89
C LYS A 43 -4.94 -3.82 4.37
N SER A 44 -6.19 -3.82 4.82
CA SER A 44 -6.57 -4.28 6.17
C SER A 44 -5.94 -5.62 6.57
N ALA A 45 -5.96 -6.62 5.69
CA ALA A 45 -5.36 -7.93 5.95
C ALA A 45 -3.82 -7.89 6.11
N THR A 46 -3.14 -6.92 5.47
CA THR A 46 -1.70 -6.69 5.71
C THR A 46 -1.46 -6.11 7.10
N TYR A 47 -2.29 -5.14 7.52
CA TYR A 47 -2.20 -4.56 8.86
C TYR A 47 -2.51 -5.56 9.96
N ALA A 48 -3.44 -6.49 9.75
CA ALA A 48 -3.72 -7.59 10.68
C ALA A 48 -2.54 -8.58 10.81
N PHE A 49 -1.78 -8.81 9.73
CA PHE A 49 -0.63 -9.72 9.74
C PHE A 49 0.59 -9.15 10.48
N ILE A 50 0.78 -7.82 10.44
CA ILE A 50 1.96 -7.17 11.02
C ILE A 50 2.20 -7.50 12.49
N PRO A 51 1.23 -7.35 13.43
CA PRO A 51 1.45 -7.66 14.84
C PRO A 51 1.77 -9.15 15.07
N LEU A 52 1.15 -10.06 14.31
CA LEU A 52 1.39 -11.50 14.42
C LEU A 52 2.84 -11.85 14.09
N PHE A 53 3.35 -11.33 12.96
CA PHE A 53 4.72 -11.63 12.56
C PHE A 53 5.76 -10.94 13.44
N ARG A 54 5.46 -9.73 13.92
CA ARG A 54 6.34 -9.04 14.89
C ARG A 54 6.46 -9.82 16.20
N ALA A 55 5.36 -10.39 16.71
CA ALA A 55 5.41 -11.26 17.87
C ALA A 55 6.28 -12.50 17.61
N TRP A 56 6.06 -13.19 16.47
CA TRP A 56 6.85 -14.35 16.06
C TRP A 56 8.37 -14.05 15.96
N MET A 57 8.74 -12.87 15.45
CA MET A 57 10.13 -12.40 15.39
C MET A 57 10.69 -12.10 16.80
N SER A 58 9.91 -11.44 17.64
CA SER A 58 10.31 -11.09 19.02
C SER A 58 10.58 -12.31 19.88
N GLU A 59 9.76 -13.36 19.77
CA GLU A 59 9.96 -14.65 20.46
C GLU A 59 11.30 -15.32 20.10
N ARG A 60 11.85 -14.99 18.93
CA ARG A 60 13.13 -15.50 18.40
C ARG A 60 14.28 -14.50 18.55
N GLY A 61 14.07 -13.40 19.28
CA GLY A 61 15.09 -12.38 19.50
C GLY A 61 15.41 -11.53 18.27
N ILE A 62 14.55 -11.52 17.25
CA ILE A 62 14.73 -10.72 16.04
C ILE A 62 14.06 -9.37 16.23
N ALA A 63 14.88 -8.31 16.31
CA ALA A 63 14.38 -6.94 16.44
C ALA A 63 13.66 -6.50 15.16
N SER A 64 12.57 -5.72 15.32
CA SER A 64 11.83 -5.19 14.18
C SER A 64 11.25 -3.80 14.43
N GLU A 65 11.23 -2.97 13.41
CA GLU A 65 10.72 -1.58 13.47
C GLU A 65 9.77 -1.26 12.32
N ILE A 66 8.81 -0.37 12.61
CA ILE A 66 7.91 0.20 11.60
C ILE A 66 8.37 1.62 11.31
N VAL A 67 8.73 1.88 10.05
CA VAL A 67 9.23 3.17 9.59
C VAL A 67 8.24 3.81 8.63
N ARG A 68 8.14 5.13 8.66
CA ARG A 68 7.25 5.90 7.78
C ARG A 68 8.01 7.00 7.08
N TYR A 69 7.67 7.24 5.82
CA TYR A 69 8.19 8.40 5.11
C TYR A 69 7.62 9.67 5.74
N GLN A 70 8.49 10.64 6.05
CA GLN A 70 8.11 11.93 6.61
C GLN A 70 8.23 13.00 5.51
N PRO A 71 7.11 13.50 4.97
CA PRO A 71 7.16 14.52 3.91
C PRO A 71 7.76 15.82 4.42
N ARG A 72 8.90 16.21 3.83
CA ARG A 72 9.57 17.48 4.14
C ARG A 72 9.24 18.57 3.12
N ASN A 73 9.18 18.18 1.85
CA ASN A 73 8.95 19.09 0.73
C ASN A 73 7.66 18.70 0.03
N PHE A 74 6.64 19.56 0.08
CA PHE A 74 5.37 19.33 -0.58
C PHE A 74 4.84 20.62 -1.19
N LYS A 75 4.37 20.49 -2.43
CA LYS A 75 3.93 21.63 -3.27
C LYS A 75 2.55 22.14 -2.89
N HIS A 76 1.66 21.24 -2.45
CA HIS A 76 0.28 21.56 -2.12
C HIS A 76 0.03 21.18 -0.65
N TRP A 77 -0.70 22.02 0.05
CA TRP A 77 -1.12 21.85 1.43
C TRP A 77 -2.57 21.33 1.50
N PRO A 78 -3.00 20.65 2.59
CA PRO A 78 -2.26 20.35 3.83
C PRO A 78 -1.16 19.29 3.65
N PRO A 79 -0.26 19.06 4.64
CA PRO A 79 0.73 18.01 4.51
C PRO A 79 0.02 16.67 4.34
N TYR A 80 0.53 15.84 3.45
CA TYR A 80 0.11 14.45 3.37
C TYR A 80 0.90 13.62 4.37
N ALA A 81 0.27 12.70 5.09
CA ALA A 81 0.95 11.78 6.02
C ALA A 81 1.26 10.41 5.36
N GLY A 82 0.47 10.03 4.36
CA GLY A 82 0.56 8.75 3.67
C GLY A 82 0.52 8.85 2.15
N ILE A 83 0.67 7.70 1.49
CA ILE A 83 0.66 7.64 0.03
C ILE A 83 -0.70 8.00 -0.57
N ALA A 84 -1.82 7.61 0.07
CA ALA A 84 -3.17 7.94 -0.39
C ALA A 84 -3.36 9.47 -0.44
N GLU A 85 -3.01 10.10 0.67
CA GLU A 85 -3.02 11.55 0.81
C GLU A 85 -2.08 12.22 -0.19
N ASN A 86 -0.92 11.63 -0.49
CA ASN A 86 -0.04 12.17 -1.51
C ASN A 86 -0.66 12.17 -2.92
N MET A 87 -1.37 11.10 -3.28
CA MET A 87 -2.07 10.99 -4.57
C MET A 87 -3.20 12.01 -4.65
N LEU A 88 -4.04 12.07 -3.60
CA LEU A 88 -5.15 13.00 -3.48
C LEU A 88 -4.68 14.45 -3.47
N THR A 89 -3.63 14.79 -2.74
CA THR A 89 -3.10 16.16 -2.68
C THR A 89 -2.63 16.64 -4.06
N ASN A 90 -2.01 15.75 -4.86
CA ASN A 90 -1.36 16.13 -6.11
C ASN A 90 -2.18 15.85 -7.38
N ALA A 91 -3.44 15.38 -7.25
CA ALA A 91 -4.30 14.98 -8.37
C ALA A 91 -3.58 13.98 -9.29
N THR A 92 -2.96 12.95 -8.70
CA THR A 92 -2.16 11.97 -9.44
C THR A 92 -2.51 10.56 -8.98
N LEU A 93 -2.14 9.60 -9.81
CA LEU A 93 -2.19 8.17 -9.49
C LEU A 93 -0.80 7.65 -9.12
N PRO A 94 -0.68 6.44 -8.53
CA PRO A 94 0.60 5.82 -8.25
C PRO A 94 1.50 5.78 -9.50
N SER A 95 2.78 6.06 -9.33
CA SER A 95 3.76 6.09 -10.45
C SER A 95 3.78 4.83 -11.30
N VAL A 96 3.47 3.66 -10.72
CA VAL A 96 3.33 2.40 -11.47
C VAL A 96 2.27 2.50 -12.57
N VAL A 97 1.21 3.29 -12.39
CA VAL A 97 0.18 3.54 -13.43
C VAL A 97 0.80 4.17 -14.68
N PHE A 98 1.86 4.97 -14.51
CA PHE A 98 2.60 5.65 -15.57
C PHE A 98 3.90 4.94 -15.98
N GLY A 99 4.09 3.68 -15.56
CA GLY A 99 5.31 2.91 -15.86
C GLY A 99 6.53 3.26 -15.00
N GLY A 100 6.35 4.06 -13.95
CA GLY A 100 7.41 4.42 -13.01
C GLY A 100 7.50 3.51 -11.77
N GLY A 101 8.56 3.71 -10.97
CA GLY A 101 8.81 2.99 -9.70
C GLY A 101 8.94 3.89 -8.46
N SER A 102 8.67 5.20 -8.60
CA SER A 102 8.94 6.18 -7.53
C SER A 102 8.12 5.96 -6.26
N CYS A 103 6.96 5.28 -6.34
CA CYS A 103 6.18 4.91 -5.16
C CYS A 103 6.96 3.97 -4.24
N SER A 104 7.56 2.91 -4.79
CA SER A 104 8.38 1.96 -4.02
C SER A 104 9.63 2.66 -3.46
N GLN A 105 10.27 3.52 -4.24
CA GLN A 105 11.43 4.27 -3.76
C GLN A 105 11.08 5.21 -2.61
N LYS A 106 10.07 6.08 -2.79
CA LYS A 106 9.68 7.11 -1.82
C LYS A 106 9.06 6.53 -0.55
N TRP A 107 8.16 5.55 -0.69
CA TRP A 107 7.34 5.06 0.41
C TRP A 107 7.84 3.76 1.04
N LYS A 108 8.80 3.07 0.40
CA LYS A 108 9.37 1.82 0.95
C LYS A 108 10.87 1.92 1.22
N ALA A 109 11.68 2.24 0.21
CA ALA A 109 13.13 2.27 0.37
C ALA A 109 13.61 3.45 1.22
N ALA A 110 13.21 4.68 0.87
CA ALA A 110 13.65 5.90 1.52
C ALA A 110 13.43 5.93 3.06
N PRO A 111 12.27 5.54 3.62
CA PRO A 111 12.12 5.53 5.08
C PRO A 111 12.98 4.48 5.78
N GLN A 112 13.22 3.33 5.14
CA GLN A 112 14.14 2.31 5.69
C GLN A 112 15.58 2.84 5.67
N ASP A 113 16.01 3.43 4.56
CA ASP A 113 17.36 3.99 4.43
C ASP A 113 17.59 5.14 5.42
N ALA A 114 16.57 5.99 5.63
CA ALA A 114 16.62 7.08 6.61
C ALA A 114 16.75 6.56 8.05
N TRP A 115 16.02 5.49 8.39
CA TRP A 115 16.14 4.85 9.69
C TRP A 115 17.50 4.19 9.86
N THR A 116 17.96 3.42 8.87
CA THR A 116 19.28 2.77 8.92
C THR A 116 20.40 3.81 9.05
N ALA A 117 20.24 5.00 8.46
CA ALA A 117 21.22 6.06 8.58
C ALA A 117 21.42 6.58 10.03
N GLN A 118 20.42 6.39 10.89
CA GLN A 118 20.48 6.76 12.30
C GLN A 118 20.85 5.58 13.21
N TRP A 119 20.81 4.35 12.69
CA TRP A 119 21.06 3.13 13.46
C TRP A 119 22.56 2.96 13.72
N GLU A 120 22.93 2.91 15.00
CA GLU A 120 24.31 2.96 15.46
C GLU A 120 25.23 1.85 14.89
N PRO A 121 24.79 0.58 14.78
CA PRO A 121 25.57 -0.47 14.11
C PRO A 121 25.87 -0.16 12.63
N ALA A 122 24.93 0.42 11.89
CA ALA A 122 25.15 0.80 10.50
C ALA A 122 26.14 1.96 10.39
N ARG A 123 26.03 2.97 11.25
CA ARG A 123 26.98 4.09 11.30
C ARG A 123 28.40 3.62 11.55
N ARG A 124 28.63 2.80 12.58
CA ARG A 124 29.96 2.21 12.84
C ARG A 124 30.49 1.42 11.66
N CYS A 125 29.63 0.64 11.00
CA CYS A 125 30.01 -0.15 9.84
C CYS A 125 30.50 0.75 8.70
N TRP A 126 29.77 1.83 8.39
CA TRP A 126 30.15 2.77 7.34
C TRP A 126 31.37 3.61 7.70
N ASP A 127 31.50 4.06 8.96
CA ASP A 127 32.66 4.81 9.45
C ASP A 127 33.96 3.97 9.33
N ALA A 128 33.85 2.65 9.45
CA ALA A 128 34.93 1.70 9.23
C ALA A 128 35.16 1.33 7.74
N GLY A 129 34.45 1.97 6.80
CA GLY A 129 34.53 1.67 5.36
C GLY A 129 33.81 0.40 4.92
N GLY A 130 33.01 -0.21 5.81
CA GLY A 130 32.21 -1.39 5.53
C GLY A 130 30.86 -1.08 4.89
N ARG A 131 30.09 -2.14 4.60
CA ARG A 131 28.74 -2.06 4.03
C ARG A 131 27.75 -2.88 4.85
N VAL A 132 26.58 -2.31 5.13
CA VAL A 132 25.46 -3.01 5.78
C VAL A 132 24.92 -4.07 4.82
N VAL A 133 24.68 -5.30 5.28
CA VAL A 133 24.02 -6.31 4.45
C VAL A 133 22.52 -6.02 4.43
N LYS A 134 21.94 -5.84 3.23
CA LYS A 134 20.51 -5.56 3.06
C LYS A 134 19.82 -6.72 2.35
N LEU A 135 19.00 -7.46 3.09
CA LEU A 135 18.27 -8.62 2.62
C LEU A 135 16.99 -8.18 1.91
N ILE A 136 16.78 -8.66 0.68
CA ILE A 136 15.60 -8.39 -0.14
C ILE A 136 14.94 -9.71 -0.55
N GLY A 137 13.65 -9.85 -0.25
CA GLY A 137 12.87 -11.04 -0.62
C GLY A 137 12.34 -10.94 -2.06
N TYR A 138 13.09 -11.50 -3.02
CA TYR A 138 12.62 -11.76 -4.38
C TYR A 138 12.69 -13.26 -4.67
N ASP A 139 11.54 -13.86 -4.98
CA ASP A 139 11.47 -15.30 -5.27
C ASP A 139 12.05 -15.64 -6.67
N ALA A 140 12.20 -16.93 -6.95
CA ALA A 140 12.72 -17.49 -8.19
C ALA A 140 11.72 -17.47 -9.37
N SER A 141 10.48 -17.03 -9.15
CA SER A 141 9.43 -17.00 -10.17
C SER A 141 9.65 -15.90 -11.22
N GLY A 142 8.95 -16.00 -12.35
CA GLY A 142 9.15 -15.11 -13.50
C GLY A 142 8.93 -13.63 -13.22
N ARG A 143 7.99 -13.25 -12.34
CA ARG A 143 7.74 -11.84 -12.02
C ARG A 143 8.87 -11.24 -11.20
N ASP A 144 9.31 -11.93 -10.15
CA ASP A 144 10.36 -11.43 -9.28
C ASP A 144 11.75 -11.54 -9.93
N THR A 145 11.94 -12.46 -10.88
CA THR A 145 13.13 -12.47 -11.76
C THR A 145 13.30 -11.14 -12.50
N GLN A 146 12.24 -10.57 -13.06
CA GLN A 146 12.32 -9.25 -13.73
C GLN A 146 12.69 -8.13 -12.75
N ARG A 147 12.17 -8.18 -11.52
CA ARG A 147 12.45 -7.18 -10.49
C ARG A 147 13.87 -7.31 -9.95
N TYR A 148 14.34 -8.53 -9.77
CA TYR A 148 15.72 -8.84 -9.40
C TYR A 148 16.72 -8.30 -10.44
N HIS A 149 16.51 -8.57 -11.73
CA HIS A 149 17.39 -8.06 -12.79
C HIS A 149 17.47 -6.53 -12.84
N HIS A 150 16.37 -5.84 -12.51
CA HIS A 150 16.40 -4.39 -12.36
C HIS A 150 17.18 -3.97 -11.10
N ALA A 151 16.96 -4.65 -9.97
CA ALA A 151 17.55 -4.30 -8.68
C ALA A 151 19.07 -4.50 -8.64
N VAL A 152 19.62 -5.54 -9.28
CA VAL A 152 21.08 -5.75 -9.34
C VAL A 152 21.82 -4.64 -10.11
N GLY A 153 21.13 -3.88 -10.95
CA GLY A 153 21.69 -2.69 -11.61
C GLY A 153 21.65 -1.42 -10.76
N CYS A 154 21.03 -1.47 -9.57
CA CYS A 154 20.92 -0.34 -8.66
C CYS A 154 21.87 -0.54 -7.46
N GLU A 155 23.04 0.07 -7.53
CA GLU A 155 24.02 0.01 -6.44
C GLU A 155 23.91 1.22 -5.50
N ASP A 156 24.09 0.95 -4.20
CA ASP A 156 24.29 1.97 -3.17
C ASP A 156 25.54 1.55 -2.39
N PRO A 157 26.60 2.37 -2.33
CA PRO A 157 27.86 1.99 -1.69
C PRO A 157 27.71 1.69 -0.19
N ARG A 158 26.61 2.10 0.45
CA ARG A 158 26.31 1.81 1.86
C ARG A 158 25.85 0.37 2.09
N TYR A 159 25.39 -0.32 1.05
CA TYR A 159 24.74 -1.61 1.17
C TYR A 159 25.44 -2.70 0.36
N ALA A 160 25.52 -3.89 0.96
CA ALA A 160 25.73 -5.15 0.26
C ALA A 160 24.37 -5.86 0.16
N TYR A 161 23.73 -5.79 -1.00
CA TYR A 161 22.43 -6.43 -1.21
C TYR A 161 22.57 -7.95 -1.30
N ARG A 162 21.68 -8.67 -0.62
CA ARG A 162 21.62 -10.13 -0.64
C ARG A 162 20.19 -10.58 -0.92
N TYR A 163 20.03 -11.67 -1.65
CA TYR A 163 18.74 -12.17 -2.14
C TYR A 163 18.58 -13.66 -1.77
N PRO A 164 18.35 -14.00 -0.49
CA PRO A 164 18.40 -15.39 -0.02
C PRO A 164 17.46 -16.34 -0.74
N LEU A 165 16.26 -15.89 -1.09
CA LEU A 165 15.30 -16.71 -1.85
C LEU A 165 15.81 -17.09 -3.25
N ARG A 166 16.66 -16.26 -3.86
CA ARG A 166 17.33 -16.57 -5.13
C ARG A 166 18.48 -17.54 -4.92
N GLU A 167 19.24 -17.38 -3.82
CA GLU A 167 20.32 -18.30 -3.43
C GLU A 167 19.79 -19.72 -3.14
N TRP A 168 18.56 -19.83 -2.64
CA TRP A 168 17.90 -21.11 -2.39
C TRP A 168 16.99 -21.57 -3.53
N GLU A 169 16.89 -20.78 -4.60
CA GLU A 169 16.03 -21.04 -5.77
C GLU A 169 14.54 -21.25 -5.41
N TRP A 170 14.06 -20.59 -4.36
CA TRP A 170 12.68 -20.75 -3.87
C TRP A 170 11.67 -20.07 -4.76
N SER A 171 10.65 -20.81 -5.16
CA SER A 171 9.45 -20.28 -5.79
C SER A 171 8.53 -19.62 -4.76
N ARG A 172 7.48 -18.95 -5.26
CA ARG A 172 6.38 -18.43 -4.44
C ARG A 172 5.73 -19.53 -3.59
N ALA A 173 5.53 -20.72 -4.16
CA ALA A 173 4.90 -21.84 -3.47
C ALA A 173 5.78 -22.37 -2.33
N ASP A 174 7.10 -22.38 -2.52
CA ASP A 174 8.06 -22.75 -1.45
C ASP A 174 7.99 -21.74 -0.30
N CYS A 175 7.86 -20.44 -0.62
CA CYS A 175 7.69 -19.40 0.39
C CYS A 175 6.40 -19.58 1.20
N GLU A 176 5.27 -19.85 0.53
CA GLU A 176 3.97 -20.09 1.17
C GLU A 176 4.03 -21.33 2.08
N ALA A 177 4.58 -22.43 1.57
CA ALA A 177 4.78 -23.67 2.32
C ALA A 177 5.69 -23.46 3.55
N ARG A 178 6.73 -22.64 3.41
CA ARG A 178 7.65 -22.36 4.53
C ARG A 178 6.98 -21.60 5.65
N ILE A 179 6.17 -20.60 5.32
CA ILE A 179 5.43 -19.80 6.30
C ILE A 179 4.41 -20.68 7.03
N ALA A 180 3.66 -21.50 6.28
CA ALA A 180 2.71 -22.44 6.87
C ALA A 180 3.40 -23.43 7.82
N ARG A 181 4.57 -23.96 7.46
CA ARG A 181 5.37 -24.86 8.32
C ARG A 181 5.84 -24.18 9.61
N ALA A 182 6.01 -22.86 9.61
CA ALA A 182 6.35 -22.09 10.81
C ALA A 182 5.14 -21.81 11.73
N GLY A 183 3.95 -22.33 11.40
CA GLY A 183 2.72 -22.10 12.15
C GLY A 183 2.11 -20.71 11.95
N LEU A 184 2.57 -19.98 10.93
CA LEU A 184 2.10 -18.63 10.61
C LEU A 184 1.03 -18.67 9.52
N PRO A 185 0.03 -17.78 9.55
CA PRO A 185 -0.85 -17.58 8.41
C PRO A 185 -0.04 -17.04 7.22
N VAL A 186 -0.33 -17.54 6.01
CA VAL A 186 0.30 -17.02 4.79
C VAL A 186 -0.20 -15.59 4.57
N PRO A 187 0.70 -14.59 4.54
CA PRO A 187 0.26 -13.19 4.40
C PRO A 187 -0.33 -12.94 3.01
N PRO A 188 -1.31 -12.03 2.91
CA PRO A 188 -1.84 -11.61 1.62
C PRO A 188 -0.77 -10.83 0.84
N LYS A 189 -1.08 -10.47 -0.40
CA LYS A 189 -0.25 -9.54 -1.17
C LYS A 189 -0.26 -8.15 -0.51
N SER A 190 0.92 -7.65 -0.18
CA SER A 190 1.13 -6.44 0.63
C SER A 190 1.30 -5.13 -0.15
N SER A 191 0.59 -4.99 -1.27
CA SER A 191 0.53 -3.69 -1.97
C SER A 191 -0.46 -2.74 -1.30
N CYS A 192 -0.36 -1.44 -1.61
CA CYS A 192 -1.42 -0.50 -1.22
C CYS A 192 -2.75 -0.93 -1.89
N TYR A 193 -3.89 -0.69 -1.25
CA TYR A 193 -5.20 -1.11 -1.76
C TYR A 193 -5.58 -0.46 -3.10
N PHE A 194 -4.95 0.67 -3.46
CA PHE A 194 -5.10 1.35 -4.76
C PHE A 194 -3.89 1.19 -5.69
N CYS A 195 -2.98 0.24 -5.42
CA CYS A 195 -1.84 0.00 -6.31
C CYS A 195 -2.33 -0.38 -7.72
N GLY A 196 -1.79 0.22 -8.78
CA GLY A 196 -2.18 -0.13 -10.16
C GLY A 196 -1.87 -1.58 -10.59
N SER A 197 -1.23 -2.37 -9.71
CA SER A 197 -1.02 -3.81 -9.87
C SER A 197 -1.98 -4.68 -9.06
N ILE A 198 -2.95 -4.10 -8.33
CA ILE A 198 -4.01 -4.83 -7.64
C ILE A 198 -4.84 -5.63 -8.65
N LYS A 199 -5.28 -6.83 -8.26
CA LYS A 199 -6.08 -7.72 -9.08
C LYS A 199 -7.59 -7.56 -8.82
N PRO A 200 -8.46 -7.95 -9.75
CA PRO A 200 -9.91 -7.83 -9.57
C PRO A 200 -10.44 -8.53 -8.31
N ASP A 201 -9.99 -9.77 -8.05
CA ASP A 201 -10.30 -10.54 -6.83
C ASP A 201 -9.87 -9.79 -5.58
N GLU A 202 -8.68 -9.19 -5.60
CA GLU A 202 -8.19 -8.36 -4.50
C GLU A 202 -9.03 -7.08 -4.26
N VAL A 203 -9.73 -6.58 -5.27
CA VAL A 203 -10.64 -5.41 -5.14
C VAL A 203 -11.98 -5.81 -4.52
N LEU A 204 -12.45 -7.04 -4.79
CA LEU A 204 -13.69 -7.56 -4.21
C LEU A 204 -13.63 -7.70 -2.68
N GLU A 205 -12.43 -7.81 -2.12
CA GLU A 205 -12.18 -7.97 -0.68
C GLU A 205 -11.96 -6.65 0.07
N LEU A 206 -11.95 -5.52 -0.63
CA LEU A 206 -11.68 -4.21 -0.02
C LEU A 206 -12.87 -3.73 0.81
N SER A 207 -12.60 -2.96 1.86
CA SER A 207 -13.63 -2.32 2.66
C SER A 207 -14.31 -1.19 1.88
N THR A 208 -15.53 -0.83 2.29
CA THR A 208 -16.27 0.33 1.73
C THR A 208 -15.43 1.60 1.75
N GLU A 209 -14.67 1.86 2.82
CA GLU A 209 -13.78 3.02 2.90
C GLU A 209 -12.65 2.97 1.87
N GLU A 210 -11.97 1.83 1.70
CA GLU A 210 -10.92 1.64 0.70
C GLU A 210 -11.46 1.86 -0.72
N LEU A 211 -12.68 1.36 -1.00
CA LEU A 211 -13.37 1.55 -2.27
C LEU A 211 -13.69 3.03 -2.52
N ARG A 212 -14.22 3.76 -1.52
CA ARG A 212 -14.52 5.20 -1.62
C ARG A 212 -13.26 6.02 -1.92
N ILE A 213 -12.13 5.70 -1.28
CA ILE A 213 -10.85 6.37 -1.58
C ILE A 213 -10.40 6.12 -3.01
N ILE A 214 -10.58 4.90 -3.55
CA ILE A 214 -10.28 4.61 -4.95
C ILE A 214 -11.10 5.50 -5.89
N VAL A 215 -12.42 5.58 -5.66
CA VAL A 215 -13.33 6.42 -6.48
C VAL A 215 -12.90 7.89 -6.42
N LEU A 216 -12.68 8.43 -5.22
CA LEU A 216 -12.23 9.80 -5.04
C LEU A 216 -10.87 10.06 -5.73
N MET A 217 -9.92 9.13 -5.61
CA MET A 217 -8.58 9.27 -6.19
C MET A 217 -8.62 9.32 -7.71
N GLU A 218 -9.36 8.41 -8.35
CA GLU A 218 -9.51 8.41 -9.80
C GLU A 218 -10.28 9.64 -10.28
N ALA A 219 -11.38 10.02 -9.61
CA ALA A 219 -12.14 11.23 -9.94
C ALA A 219 -11.28 12.49 -9.88
N ARG A 220 -10.49 12.63 -8.81
CA ARG A 220 -9.60 13.77 -8.61
C ARG A 220 -8.43 13.80 -9.60
N ALA A 221 -7.92 12.65 -10.04
CA ALA A 221 -6.85 12.57 -11.03
C ALA A 221 -7.33 12.74 -12.48
N LYS A 222 -8.59 12.36 -12.78
CA LYS A 222 -9.17 12.28 -14.14
C LYS A 222 -8.89 13.49 -15.03
N PRO A 223 -9.02 14.76 -14.58
CA PRO A 223 -8.76 15.91 -15.45
C PRO A 223 -7.31 16.05 -15.94
N ARG A 224 -6.37 15.34 -15.29
CA ARG A 224 -4.92 15.37 -15.63
C ARG A 224 -4.45 14.12 -16.38
N LEU A 225 -5.31 13.11 -16.52
CA LEU A 225 -4.96 11.89 -17.23
C LEU A 225 -5.03 12.12 -18.75
N ARG A 226 -4.03 11.62 -19.48
CA ARG A 226 -3.97 11.73 -20.95
C ARG A 226 -4.04 10.37 -21.65
N ASN A 227 -3.23 9.42 -21.17
CA ASN A 227 -2.99 8.13 -21.84
C ASN A 227 -3.49 6.92 -21.04
N VAL A 228 -4.18 7.18 -19.92
CA VAL A 228 -4.69 6.18 -18.99
C VAL A 228 -6.10 6.57 -18.55
N GLU A 229 -6.97 5.59 -18.38
CA GLU A 229 -8.37 5.75 -17.95
C GLU A 229 -8.50 5.79 -16.42
N GLY A 230 -7.56 5.17 -15.70
CA GLY A 230 -7.54 5.10 -14.24
C GLY A 230 -6.35 4.31 -13.71
N LEU A 231 -6.45 3.80 -12.49
CA LEU A 231 -5.43 3.01 -11.77
C LEU A 231 -4.98 1.76 -12.55
N TRP A 232 -5.88 1.24 -13.38
CA TRP A 232 -5.69 0.04 -14.19
C TRP A 232 -5.26 0.33 -15.62
N ARG A 233 -4.98 1.60 -15.91
CA ARG A 233 -4.47 2.17 -17.16
C ARG A 233 -5.43 2.05 -18.34
N LYS A 234 -5.63 0.83 -18.84
CA LYS A 234 -6.40 0.54 -20.05
C LYS A 234 -7.22 -0.72 -19.83
N PRO A 235 -8.33 -0.89 -20.57
CA PRO A 235 -9.16 -2.07 -20.45
C PRO A 235 -8.38 -3.30 -20.94
N VAL A 236 -8.62 -4.42 -20.29
CA VAL A 236 -8.12 -5.74 -20.68
C VAL A 236 -9.30 -6.52 -21.23
N LEU A 237 -9.25 -6.91 -22.50
CA LEU A 237 -10.33 -7.62 -23.18
C LEU A 237 -10.46 -9.11 -22.78
N GLY A 238 -9.56 -9.60 -21.92
CA GLY A 238 -9.55 -10.97 -21.43
C GLY A 238 -9.07 -12.05 -22.41
N ARG A 239 -8.25 -11.69 -23.39
CA ARG A 239 -7.63 -12.66 -24.33
C ARG A 239 -6.43 -13.34 -23.67
N ARG A 240 -6.13 -14.58 -24.09
CA ARG A 240 -4.95 -15.38 -23.66
C ARG A 240 -4.89 -15.61 -22.14
N GLY A 241 -6.01 -15.97 -21.53
CA GLY A 241 -6.10 -16.29 -20.10
C GLY A 241 -6.09 -15.09 -19.16
N ALA A 242 -6.16 -13.86 -19.67
CA ALA A 242 -6.35 -12.68 -18.85
C ALA A 242 -7.82 -12.53 -18.42
N THR A 243 -8.07 -12.05 -17.21
CA THR A 243 -9.42 -11.69 -16.76
C THR A 243 -9.82 -10.35 -17.38
N PRO A 244 -11.00 -10.25 -18.04
CA PRO A 244 -11.52 -8.97 -18.49
C PRO A 244 -11.66 -7.98 -17.35
N ARG A 245 -11.25 -6.73 -17.58
CA ARG A 245 -11.44 -5.64 -16.62
C ARG A 245 -11.35 -4.27 -17.30
N PRO A 246 -12.03 -3.24 -16.77
CA PRO A 246 -11.90 -1.87 -17.25
C PRO A 246 -10.51 -1.26 -16.98
N GLY A 247 -10.25 -0.09 -17.55
CA GLY A 247 -9.04 0.69 -17.31
C GLY A 247 -9.07 1.48 -16.00
N SER A 248 -10.25 1.71 -15.44
CA SER A 248 -10.50 2.34 -14.14
C SER A 248 -10.98 1.30 -13.13
N ILE A 249 -10.53 1.42 -11.87
CA ILE A 249 -11.09 0.58 -10.80
C ILE A 249 -12.48 1.09 -10.38
N THR A 250 -12.75 2.40 -10.47
CA THR A 250 -14.09 2.98 -10.25
C THR A 250 -15.15 2.35 -11.14
N GLU A 251 -14.85 2.14 -12.42
CA GLU A 251 -15.76 1.45 -13.34
C GLU A 251 -16.02 0.01 -12.88
N PHE A 252 -14.98 -0.72 -12.46
CA PHE A 252 -15.14 -2.07 -11.92
C PHE A 252 -15.95 -2.10 -10.62
N ILE A 253 -15.75 -1.14 -9.73
CA ILE A 253 -16.53 -0.97 -8.49
C ILE A 253 -18.01 -0.82 -8.83
N ARG A 254 -18.33 0.00 -9.84
CA ARG A 254 -19.71 0.21 -10.32
C ARG A 254 -20.28 -1.06 -10.97
N GLU A 255 -19.54 -1.68 -11.90
CA GLU A 255 -19.97 -2.91 -12.60
C GLU A 255 -20.24 -4.08 -11.66
N ARG A 256 -19.48 -4.18 -10.57
CA ARG A 256 -19.60 -5.25 -9.56
C ARG A 256 -20.54 -4.89 -8.42
N GLY A 257 -21.09 -3.67 -8.40
CA GLY A 257 -21.98 -3.21 -7.33
C GLY A 257 -21.31 -3.16 -5.95
N LEU A 258 -19.99 -2.92 -5.90
CA LEU A 258 -19.25 -2.84 -4.62
C LEU A 258 -19.53 -1.54 -3.88
N LEU A 259 -19.99 -0.51 -4.61
CA LEU A 259 -20.64 0.69 -4.09
C LEU A 259 -21.89 0.94 -4.93
N SER A 260 -22.91 1.59 -4.35
CA SER A 260 -24.11 1.95 -5.10
C SER A 260 -23.77 2.94 -6.23
N PRO A 261 -24.42 2.88 -7.41
CA PRO A 261 -24.17 3.84 -8.49
C PRO A 261 -24.34 5.29 -8.05
N ALA A 262 -25.37 5.58 -7.24
CA ALA A 262 -25.63 6.90 -6.69
C ALA A 262 -24.49 7.40 -5.78
N GLU A 263 -23.90 6.53 -4.97
CA GLU A 263 -22.75 6.89 -4.15
C GLU A 263 -21.51 7.16 -5.00
N VAL A 264 -21.25 6.33 -6.01
CA VAL A 264 -20.12 6.56 -6.93
C VAL A 264 -20.29 7.90 -7.65
N ASP A 265 -21.48 8.20 -8.18
CA ASP A 265 -21.79 9.47 -8.84
C ASP A 265 -21.58 10.66 -7.91
N ARG A 266 -22.10 10.60 -6.67
CA ARG A 266 -21.88 11.64 -5.65
C ARG A 266 -20.41 11.88 -5.36
N ILE A 267 -19.62 10.82 -5.17
CA ILE A 267 -18.18 10.96 -4.90
C ILE A 267 -17.50 11.64 -6.09
N ILE A 268 -17.81 11.23 -7.32
CA ILE A 268 -17.20 11.79 -8.53
C ILE A 268 -17.53 13.30 -8.67
N GLU A 269 -18.78 13.67 -8.42
CA GLU A 269 -19.29 15.03 -8.66
C GLU A 269 -18.88 16.03 -7.57
N THR A 270 -18.87 15.60 -6.31
CA THR A 270 -18.81 16.53 -5.16
C THR A 270 -17.48 16.49 -4.42
N ALA A 271 -16.95 15.29 -4.16
CA ALA A 271 -15.84 15.13 -3.22
C ALA A 271 -14.50 15.74 -3.71
N PRO A 272 -14.14 15.69 -5.02
CA PRO A 272 -12.97 16.39 -5.54
C PRO A 272 -12.99 17.91 -5.30
N LEU A 273 -14.16 18.55 -5.45
CA LEU A 273 -14.33 19.98 -5.23
C LEU A 273 -14.30 20.30 -3.74
N ALA A 274 -15.03 19.55 -2.92
CA ALA A 274 -15.00 19.71 -1.47
C ALA A 274 -13.58 19.55 -0.88
N LEU A 275 -12.79 18.64 -1.44
CA LEU A 275 -11.38 18.49 -1.07
C LEU A 275 -10.57 19.74 -1.46
N LEU A 276 -10.77 20.29 -2.65
CA LEU A 276 -10.08 21.51 -3.09
C LEU A 276 -10.44 22.71 -2.21
N ASP A 277 -11.72 22.87 -1.86
CA ASP A 277 -12.19 23.93 -0.98
C ASP A 277 -11.58 23.80 0.43
N PHE A 278 -11.54 22.56 0.96
CA PHE A 278 -10.84 22.28 2.20
C PHE A 278 -9.36 22.66 2.12
N GLN A 279 -8.65 22.28 1.05
CA GLN A 279 -7.24 22.64 0.86
C GLN A 279 -7.03 24.15 0.79
N ALA A 280 -7.90 24.87 0.07
CA ALA A 280 -7.87 26.33 -0.03
C ALA A 280 -8.10 27.01 1.33
N ALA A 281 -9.08 26.53 2.10
CA ALA A 281 -9.35 27.00 3.45
C ALA A 281 -8.14 26.77 4.38
N GLN A 282 -7.53 25.58 4.34
CA GLN A 282 -6.33 25.27 5.14
C GLN A 282 -5.13 26.13 4.77
N ALA A 283 -4.99 26.52 3.50
CA ALA A 283 -3.91 27.40 3.07
C ALA A 283 -3.97 28.81 3.70
N ALA A 284 -5.15 29.26 4.15
CA ALA A 284 -5.34 30.56 4.79
C ALA A 284 -4.92 30.61 6.27
N PHE A 285 -4.81 29.46 6.96
CA PHE A 285 -4.39 29.40 8.36
C PHE A 285 -2.87 29.35 8.51
N LEU A 286 -2.37 29.71 9.70
CA LEU A 286 -0.99 29.45 10.11
C LEU A 286 -0.74 27.94 10.22
N SER A 287 0.50 27.49 9.99
CA SER A 287 0.86 26.07 9.91
C SER A 287 0.37 25.23 11.10
N GLU A 288 0.47 25.78 12.30
CA GLU A 288 0.13 25.18 13.59
C GLU A 288 -1.38 25.09 13.86
N GLN A 289 -2.19 25.86 13.12
CA GLN A 289 -3.65 25.87 13.22
C GLN A 289 -4.34 24.99 12.18
N ARG A 290 -3.57 24.51 11.19
CA ARG A 290 -4.12 23.73 10.08
C ARG A 290 -4.55 22.34 10.52
N VAL A 291 -5.62 21.88 9.90
CA VAL A 291 -6.14 20.52 10.04
C VAL A 291 -5.51 19.61 8.97
N PRO A 292 -4.97 18.44 9.35
CA PRO A 292 -4.44 17.47 8.39
C PRO A 292 -5.51 16.90 7.45
N MET A 293 -5.12 16.44 6.26
CA MET A 293 -6.06 15.86 5.30
C MET A 293 -6.73 14.58 5.80
N GLY A 294 -6.04 13.79 6.62
CA GLY A 294 -6.63 12.60 7.25
C GLY A 294 -7.95 12.88 7.95
N ARG A 295 -8.06 14.01 8.65
CA ARG A 295 -9.32 14.38 9.32
C ARG A 295 -10.45 14.69 8.33
N TRP A 296 -10.14 15.30 7.20
CA TRP A 296 -11.12 15.50 6.14
C TRP A 296 -11.56 14.15 5.52
N LEU A 297 -10.64 13.19 5.39
CA LEU A 297 -11.00 11.84 4.92
C LEU A 297 -11.92 11.11 5.90
N ASP A 298 -11.66 11.25 7.21
CA ASP A 298 -12.56 10.72 8.24
C ASP A 298 -13.97 11.32 8.12
N ASP A 299 -14.06 12.63 7.92
CA ASP A 299 -15.35 13.34 7.75
C ASP A 299 -16.05 12.92 6.45
N PHE A 300 -15.29 12.74 5.36
CA PHE A 300 -15.79 12.23 4.08
C PHE A 300 -16.40 10.83 4.22
N HIS A 301 -15.74 9.92 4.95
CA HIS A 301 -16.27 8.58 5.20
C HIS A 301 -17.55 8.63 6.03
N ARG A 302 -17.54 9.35 7.17
CA ARG A 302 -18.74 9.48 8.02
C ARG A 302 -19.93 10.09 7.30
N ALA A 303 -19.70 11.12 6.47
CA ALA A 303 -20.76 11.72 5.67
C ALA A 303 -21.31 10.75 4.61
N SER A 304 -20.44 9.94 4.01
CA SER A 304 -20.84 8.91 3.05
C SER A 304 -21.68 7.80 3.69
N ASP A 305 -21.33 7.40 4.92
CA ASP A 305 -22.11 6.42 5.70
C ASP A 305 -23.51 6.96 6.05
N ALA A 306 -23.60 8.18 6.58
CA ALA A 306 -24.88 8.80 6.92
C ALA A 306 -25.82 8.89 5.69
N LEU A 307 -25.29 9.28 4.53
CA LEU A 307 -26.07 9.36 3.30
C LEU A 307 -26.49 7.98 2.77
N ALA A 308 -25.71 6.93 3.02
CA ALA A 308 -26.06 5.56 2.64
C ALA A 308 -27.21 5.02 3.52
N GLU A 309 -27.22 5.34 4.81
CA GLU A 309 -28.28 4.97 5.75
C GLU A 309 -29.62 5.66 5.41
N ASP A 310 -29.60 6.95 5.06
CA ASP A 310 -30.80 7.70 4.67
C ASP A 310 -31.47 7.11 3.41
N HIS A 311 -30.68 6.62 2.44
CA HIS A 311 -31.21 5.94 1.27
C HIS A 311 -31.88 4.60 1.61
N HIS A 312 -31.41 3.88 2.64
CA HIS A 312 -32.04 2.64 3.08
C HIS A 312 -33.40 2.91 3.73
N HIS A 313 -33.51 3.94 4.56
CA HIS A 313 -34.75 4.33 5.24
C HIS A 313 -35.79 4.96 4.29
N GLY A 314 -35.37 5.58 3.20
CA GLY A 314 -36.27 6.15 2.18
C GLY A 314 -36.95 5.12 1.26
N THR A 315 -36.58 3.84 1.34
CA THR A 315 -37.11 2.79 0.44
C THR A 315 -38.21 1.93 1.10
N GLU A 316 -38.46 2.10 2.40
CA GLU A 316 -39.60 1.49 3.09
C GLU A 316 -40.83 2.41 3.04
N ILE A 317 -41.58 2.37 1.94
CA ILE A 317 -42.96 2.89 1.92
C ILE A 317 -43.87 1.81 2.54
N PRO A 318 -44.63 2.08 3.62
CA PRO A 318 -45.62 1.14 4.11
C PRO A 318 -46.69 0.96 3.03
N ALA A 319 -46.83 -0.26 2.52
CA ALA A 319 -47.97 -0.63 1.70
C ALA A 319 -49.22 -0.65 2.59
N ASN A 320 -49.98 0.45 2.63
CA ASN A 320 -51.37 0.36 3.06
C ASN A 320 -52.22 1.56 2.59
N SER A 321 -53.12 1.29 1.65
CA SER A 321 -54.56 1.54 1.82
C SER A 321 -55.31 1.19 0.54
N ALA A 322 -55.94 0.02 0.51
CA ALA A 322 -56.97 -0.30 -0.47
C ALA A 322 -58.21 0.60 -0.24
N PRO A 323 -58.87 1.11 -1.29
CA PRO A 323 -60.07 1.91 -1.12
C PRO A 323 -61.27 1.01 -0.82
N ASN A 324 -61.91 1.23 0.33
CA ASN A 324 -63.22 0.67 0.66
C ASN A 324 -64.24 1.14 -0.39
N ARG A 325 -64.89 0.20 -1.08
CA ARG A 325 -66.07 0.49 -1.91
C ARG A 325 -67.32 0.17 -1.08
N HIS A 326 -68.24 1.14 -1.07
CA HIS A 326 -69.63 1.00 -0.65
C HIS A 326 -70.38 0.01 -1.55
#